data_AF-V7FN73-F1
#
_entry.id   AF-V7FN73-F1
#
_cell.length_a   1.000
_cell.length_b   1.000
_cell.length_c   1.000
_cell.angle_alpha   90.00
_cell.angle_beta   90.00
_cell.angle_gamma   90.00
#
_symmetry.space_group_name_H-M   'P 1'
#
loop_
_entity.id
_entity.type
_entity.pdbx_description
1 polymer ?
#
loop_
_entity_poly.entity_id
_entity_poly.type
_entity_poly.pdbx_seq_one_letter_code
_entity_poly.pdbx_strand_id
1 'polypeptide(L)'
;MGVPGSNMGDLLDVNKLRQAWSIWHETGHMYQQEDWTLGEIVETTVNIYSLNAQAHFGHPSRLKERDDSTGKTPLDLAARYLARKTRDFDNEKQMRASADDDDELWVRLVMFDQLRRGLGEDFYPKLHRYYREHPLDDANKQDAVKVQTFILRASTVANQDLTRFFSDWGLHIEQETADRLKRLNLPPADPQLSRVGLNVASR
;
A
#
# COMPACT_ATOMS: atom_id res chain seq x y z
N MET A 1 18.39 9.97 7.29
CA MET A 1 17.53 11.14 7.00
C MET A 1 18.39 12.40 6.93
N GLY A 2 18.37 13.11 5.81
CA GLY A 2 18.97 14.44 5.67
C GLY A 2 17.86 15.47 5.49
N VAL A 3 18.01 16.66 6.08
CA VAL A 3 17.03 17.74 5.96
C VAL A 3 17.76 19.01 5.53
N PRO A 4 17.25 19.78 4.53
CA PRO A 4 17.86 21.05 4.15
C PRO A 4 17.98 21.98 5.36
N GLY A 5 19.08 22.73 5.46
CA GLY A 5 19.36 23.59 6.63
C GLY A 5 18.27 24.61 6.94
N SER A 6 17.52 25.06 5.92
CA SER A 6 16.36 25.95 6.07
C SER A 6 15.21 25.34 6.87
N ASN A 7 15.10 24.01 6.88
CA ASN A 7 13.99 23.28 7.48
C ASN A 7 14.41 22.62 8.82
N MET A 8 15.67 22.82 9.26
CA MET A 8 16.20 22.20 10.47
C MET A 8 15.51 22.70 11.75
N GLY A 9 15.01 23.94 11.73
CA GLY A 9 14.23 24.51 12.84
C GLY A 9 12.89 23.79 13.05
N ASP A 10 12.29 23.24 12.00
CA ASP A 10 11.02 22.50 12.10
C ASP A 10 11.18 21.17 12.84
N LEU A 11 12.40 20.60 12.86
CA LEU A 11 12.73 19.41 13.65
C LEU A 11 12.78 19.69 15.16
N LEU A 12 12.91 20.95 15.55
CA LEU A 12 12.97 21.35 16.96
C LEU A 12 11.59 21.77 17.50
N ASP A 13 10.59 21.89 16.63
CA ASP A 13 9.22 22.22 17.01
C ASP A 13 8.34 20.96 17.03
N VAL A 14 8.01 20.51 18.24
CA VAL A 14 7.18 19.31 18.47
C VAL A 14 5.80 19.43 17.81
N ASN A 15 5.21 20.62 17.74
CA ASN A 15 3.89 20.80 17.14
C ASN A 15 3.95 20.67 15.62
N LYS A 16 5.05 21.13 14.99
CA LYS A 16 5.30 20.92 13.56
C LYS A 16 5.61 19.47 13.24
N LEU A 17 6.47 18.82 14.03
CA LEU A 17 6.80 17.40 13.86
C LEU A 17 5.58 16.48 13.91
N ARG A 18 4.60 16.81 14.77
CA ARG A 18 3.33 16.08 14.88
C ARG A 18 2.40 16.25 13.67
N GLN A 19 2.77 17.04 12.67
CA GLN A 19 2.00 17.27 11.44
C GLN A 19 2.84 17.05 10.16
N ALA A 20 4.13 16.77 10.30
CA ALA A 20 5.08 16.80 9.19
C ALA A 20 5.10 15.48 8.41
N TRP A 21 4.22 15.35 7.42
CA TRP A 21 4.18 14.19 6.52
C TRP A 21 5.55 13.86 5.92
N SER A 22 6.30 14.87 5.45
CA SER A 22 7.63 14.69 4.88
C SER A 22 8.59 14.01 5.86
N ILE A 23 8.58 14.40 7.13
CA ILE A 23 9.44 13.78 8.15
C ILE A 23 9.03 12.32 8.41
N TRP A 24 7.72 12.03 8.45
CA TRP A 24 7.24 10.66 8.61
C TRP A 24 7.59 9.79 7.41
N HIS A 25 7.48 10.33 6.21
CA HIS A 25 7.86 9.68 4.96
C HIS A 25 9.35 9.33 4.96
N GLU A 26 10.24 10.30 5.19
CA GLU A 26 11.68 10.05 5.23
C GLU A 26 12.09 9.09 6.35
N THR A 27 11.35 9.10 7.47
CA THR A 27 11.54 8.12 8.54
C THR A 27 11.11 6.72 8.08
N GLY A 28 10.00 6.62 7.34
CA GLY A 28 9.46 5.39 6.80
C GLY A 28 10.46 4.66 5.89
N HIS A 29 11.26 5.39 5.10
CA HIS A 29 12.31 4.79 4.27
C HIS A 29 13.34 4.00 5.09
N MET A 30 13.56 4.33 6.37
CA MET A 30 14.45 3.58 7.25
C MET A 30 13.84 2.27 7.76
N TYR A 31 12.51 2.10 7.64
CA TYR A 31 11.80 0.91 8.08
C TYR A 31 11.31 0.02 6.93
N GLN A 32 11.22 0.55 5.70
CA GLN A 32 10.85 -0.22 4.51
C GLN A 32 11.69 -1.48 4.37
N GLN A 33 11.01 -2.61 4.13
CA GLN A 33 11.66 -3.89 3.93
C GLN A 33 11.85 -4.16 2.44
N GLU A 34 13.11 -4.31 2.04
CA GLU A 34 13.50 -4.58 0.66
C GLU A 34 12.78 -5.81 0.06
N ASP A 35 12.57 -6.86 0.86
CA ASP A 35 12.02 -8.15 0.44
C ASP A 35 10.59 -8.10 -0.14
N TRP A 36 9.85 -7.00 0.05
CA TRP A 36 8.55 -6.80 -0.60
C TRP A 36 8.33 -5.38 -1.13
N THR A 37 9.36 -4.53 -1.07
CA THR A 37 9.38 -3.26 -1.77
C THR A 37 10.05 -3.44 -3.15
N LEU A 38 9.25 -3.25 -4.20
CA LEU A 38 9.71 -3.19 -5.60
C LEU A 38 10.23 -1.79 -5.91
N GLY A 39 11.08 -1.65 -6.93
CA GLY A 39 11.64 -0.35 -7.31
C GLY A 39 10.57 0.71 -7.57
N GLU A 40 9.51 0.35 -8.29
CA GLU A 40 8.43 1.26 -8.70
C GLU A 40 7.47 1.66 -7.57
N ILE A 41 7.52 0.99 -6.42
CA ILE A 41 6.63 1.25 -5.28
C ILE A 41 7.38 1.68 -4.02
N VAL A 42 8.65 2.05 -4.13
CA VAL A 42 9.44 2.61 -3.02
C VAL A 42 8.73 3.84 -2.44
N GLU A 43 8.31 4.77 -3.28
CA GLU A 43 7.60 5.99 -2.86
C GLU A 43 6.14 5.74 -2.42
N THR A 44 5.59 4.57 -2.75
CA THR A 44 4.26 4.16 -2.29
C THR A 44 4.32 3.51 -0.90
N THR A 45 5.11 2.44 -0.77
CA THR A 45 5.11 1.59 0.44
C THR A 45 5.64 2.32 1.67
N VAL A 46 6.50 3.33 1.48
CA VAL A 46 6.97 4.21 2.55
C VAL A 46 5.81 4.94 3.23
N ASN A 47 4.76 5.27 2.47
CA ASN A 47 3.63 6.01 3.00
C ASN A 47 2.66 5.14 3.84
N ILE A 48 2.88 3.82 3.93
CA ILE A 48 2.23 2.99 4.97
C ILE A 48 2.63 3.50 6.36
N TYR A 49 3.90 3.86 6.55
CA TYR A 49 4.40 4.44 7.80
C TYR A 49 3.87 5.86 8.02
N SER A 50 3.84 6.67 6.97
CA SER A 50 3.28 8.03 7.02
C SER A 50 1.81 8.01 7.44
N LEU A 51 0.99 7.13 6.84
CA LEU A 51 -0.42 6.95 7.21
C LEU A 51 -0.57 6.47 8.65
N ASN A 52 0.29 5.56 9.11
CA ASN A 52 0.26 5.08 10.50
C ASN A 52 0.63 6.21 11.49
N ALA A 53 1.65 7.02 11.20
CA ALA A 53 2.02 8.18 12.01
C ALA A 53 0.90 9.23 12.04
N GLN A 54 0.31 9.53 10.87
CA GLN A 54 -0.83 10.43 10.74
C GLN A 54 -2.01 9.97 11.62
N ALA A 55 -2.36 8.68 11.55
CA ALA A 55 -3.43 8.10 12.36
C ALA A 55 -3.10 8.11 13.86
N HIS A 56 -1.85 7.83 14.25
CA HIS A 56 -1.40 7.86 15.64
C HIS A 56 -1.59 9.24 16.29
N PHE A 57 -1.33 10.31 15.54
CA PHE A 57 -1.55 11.69 16.00
C PHE A 57 -2.99 12.18 15.86
N GLY A 58 -3.92 11.32 15.42
CA GLY A 58 -5.35 11.63 15.34
C GLY A 58 -5.75 12.50 14.14
N HIS A 59 -4.89 12.63 13.13
CA HIS A 59 -5.18 13.43 11.95
C HIS A 59 -6.09 12.68 10.96
N PRO A 60 -6.92 13.40 10.18
CA PRO A 60 -7.64 12.81 9.06
C PRO A 60 -6.68 12.14 8.07
N SER A 61 -7.12 11.03 7.47
CA SER A 61 -6.30 10.31 6.50
C SER A 61 -6.08 11.16 5.23
N ARG A 62 -4.83 11.25 4.78
CA ARG A 62 -4.45 11.95 3.54
C ARG A 62 -5.12 11.37 2.30
N LEU A 63 -5.52 10.10 2.34
CA LEU A 63 -6.29 9.46 1.27
C LEU A 63 -7.69 10.06 1.08
N LYS A 64 -8.17 10.86 2.04
CA LYS A 64 -9.44 11.60 1.99
C LYS A 64 -9.25 13.08 1.65
N GLU A 65 -8.02 13.56 1.54
CA GLU A 65 -7.74 14.94 1.14
C GLU A 65 -8.12 15.11 -0.32
N ARG A 66 -8.81 16.22 -0.60
CA ARG A 66 -9.26 16.56 -1.94
C ARG A 66 -8.17 17.38 -2.60
N ASP A 67 -7.75 16.97 -3.78
CA ASP A 67 -6.91 17.79 -4.64
C ASP A 67 -7.71 19.00 -5.13
N ASP A 68 -7.15 20.20 -4.97
CA ASP A 68 -7.84 21.46 -5.28
C ASP A 68 -8.08 21.64 -6.79
N SER A 69 -7.24 21.05 -7.64
CA SER A 69 -7.31 21.22 -9.09
C SER A 69 -8.34 20.30 -9.75
N THR A 70 -8.40 19.04 -9.31
CA THR A 70 -9.28 18.00 -9.86
C THR A 70 -10.56 17.84 -9.06
N GLY A 71 -10.55 18.31 -7.80
CA GLY A 71 -11.61 18.05 -6.84
C GLY A 71 -11.74 16.58 -6.49
N LYS A 72 -10.73 15.73 -6.71
CA LYS A 72 -10.76 14.29 -6.42
C LYS A 72 -9.89 13.94 -5.22
N THR A 73 -10.26 12.88 -4.51
CA THR A 73 -9.42 12.27 -3.47
C THR A 73 -8.70 11.05 -4.03
N PRO A 74 -7.59 10.59 -3.41
CA PRO A 74 -6.98 9.29 -3.72
C PRO A 74 -7.97 8.12 -3.72
N LEU A 75 -8.97 8.13 -2.82
CA LEU A 75 -10.02 7.13 -2.78
C LEU A 75 -10.95 7.19 -4.01
N ASP A 76 -11.25 8.39 -4.53
CA ASP A 76 -12.03 8.54 -5.77
C ASP A 76 -11.27 7.99 -6.97
N LEU A 77 -9.96 8.24 -7.02
CA LEU A 77 -9.09 7.74 -8.09
C LEU A 77 -8.95 6.21 -8.04
N ALA A 78 -8.78 5.65 -6.85
CA ALA A 78 -8.77 4.20 -6.64
C ALA A 78 -10.12 3.55 -7.02
N ALA A 79 -11.25 4.17 -6.64
CA ALA A 79 -12.57 3.69 -7.03
C ALA A 79 -12.76 3.69 -8.56
N ARG A 80 -12.27 4.74 -9.25
CA ARG A 80 -12.25 4.82 -10.71
C ARG A 80 -11.39 3.70 -11.31
N TYR A 81 -10.19 3.47 -10.79
CA TYR A 81 -9.32 2.38 -11.24
C TYR A 81 -9.97 1.01 -11.08
N LEU A 82 -10.55 0.72 -9.91
CA LEU A 82 -11.23 -0.54 -9.60
C LEU A 82 -12.56 -0.74 -10.36
N ALA A 83 -13.09 0.29 -11.01
CA ALA A 83 -14.27 0.21 -11.88
C ALA A 83 -13.91 -0.17 -13.34
N ARG A 84 -12.63 -0.18 -13.72
CA ARG A 84 -12.19 -0.54 -15.07
C ARG A 84 -12.47 -2.02 -15.35
N LYS A 85 -12.80 -2.37 -16.60
CA LYS A 85 -13.03 -3.77 -17.01
C LYS A 85 -11.76 -4.62 -16.92
N THR A 86 -10.65 -4.05 -17.39
CA THR A 86 -9.30 -4.62 -17.30
C THR A 86 -8.44 -3.70 -16.44
N ARG A 87 -7.68 -4.32 -15.53
CA ARG A 87 -6.83 -3.64 -14.55
C ARG A 87 -5.49 -4.31 -14.57
N ASP A 88 -4.46 -3.48 -14.60
CA ASP A 88 -3.06 -3.88 -14.57
C ASP A 88 -2.38 -2.99 -13.53
N PHE A 89 -1.86 -3.59 -12.46
CA PHE A 89 -1.31 -2.85 -11.32
C PHE A 89 0.02 -2.15 -11.67
N ASP A 90 0.73 -2.68 -12.66
CA ASP A 90 2.03 -2.16 -13.09
C ASP A 90 1.83 -1.04 -14.13
N ASN A 91 0.62 -0.89 -14.67
CA ASN A 91 0.29 0.15 -15.63
C ASN A 91 -0.15 1.45 -14.95
N GLU A 92 0.83 2.30 -14.60
CA GLU A 92 0.62 3.63 -13.98
C GLU A 92 -0.41 4.50 -14.71
N LYS A 93 -0.47 4.44 -16.05
CA LYS A 93 -1.40 5.24 -16.87
C LYS A 93 -2.86 4.89 -16.60
N GLN A 94 -3.15 3.68 -16.13
CA GLN A 94 -4.50 3.31 -15.73
C GLN A 94 -4.94 3.95 -14.42
N MET A 95 -3.96 4.30 -13.57
CA MET A 95 -4.16 4.87 -12.24
C MET A 95 -4.12 6.40 -12.24
N ARG A 96 -3.39 7.01 -13.16
CA ARG A 96 -3.32 8.47 -13.29
C ARG A 96 -4.59 9.11 -13.85
N ALA A 97 -4.89 10.35 -13.44
CA ALA A 97 -5.91 11.19 -14.07
C ALA A 97 -5.34 11.94 -15.29
N SER A 98 -4.13 12.51 -15.18
CA SER A 98 -3.35 13.10 -16.27
C SER A 98 -1.96 12.47 -16.42
N ALA A 99 -1.27 12.74 -17.52
CA ALA A 99 0.05 12.15 -17.79
C ALA A 99 1.16 12.70 -16.90
N ASP A 100 1.01 13.92 -16.39
CA ASP A 100 2.02 14.67 -15.63
C ASP A 100 1.83 14.58 -14.10
N ASP A 101 0.86 13.77 -13.63
CA ASP A 101 0.50 13.63 -12.21
C ASP A 101 1.20 12.41 -11.57
N ASP A 102 1.25 12.35 -10.24
CA ASP A 102 1.78 11.23 -9.43
C ASP A 102 0.67 10.38 -8.76
N ASP A 103 -0.55 10.48 -9.28
CA ASP A 103 -1.78 9.82 -8.81
C ASP A 103 -1.62 8.30 -8.58
N GLU A 104 -0.79 7.62 -9.38
CA GLU A 104 -0.55 6.18 -9.27
C GLU A 104 0.02 5.80 -7.90
N LEU A 105 0.88 6.62 -7.32
CA LEU A 105 1.44 6.38 -5.98
C LEU A 105 0.30 6.33 -4.96
N TRP A 106 -0.59 7.33 -5.01
CA TRP A 106 -1.71 7.45 -4.09
C TRP A 106 -2.74 6.34 -4.31
N VAL A 107 -3.01 5.97 -5.56
CA VAL A 107 -3.91 4.86 -5.90
C VAL A 107 -3.35 3.52 -5.42
N ARG A 108 -2.05 3.25 -5.61
CA ARG A 108 -1.39 2.04 -5.07
C ARG A 108 -1.40 2.04 -3.55
N LEU A 109 -1.20 3.20 -2.91
CA LEU A 109 -1.26 3.33 -1.46
C LEU A 109 -2.64 2.95 -0.89
N VAL A 110 -3.73 3.21 -1.62
CA VAL A 110 -5.08 2.77 -1.21
C VAL A 110 -5.16 1.24 -1.09
N MET A 111 -4.55 0.47 -2.01
CA MET A 111 -4.50 -1.00 -1.88
C MET A 111 -3.83 -1.42 -0.57
N PHE A 112 -2.69 -0.83 -0.23
CA PHE A 112 -1.97 -1.14 1.01
C PHE A 112 -2.77 -0.70 2.26
N ASP A 113 -3.41 0.47 2.24
CA ASP A 113 -4.26 0.91 3.36
C ASP A 113 -5.49 0.01 3.55
N GLN A 114 -6.04 -0.57 2.48
CA GLN A 114 -7.15 -1.53 2.56
C GLN A 114 -6.76 -2.83 3.27
N LEU A 115 -5.54 -3.33 3.07
CA LEU A 115 -5.03 -4.48 3.82
C LEU A 115 -5.02 -4.17 5.33
N ARG A 116 -4.48 -3.02 5.74
CA ARG A 116 -4.48 -2.58 7.15
C ARG A 116 -5.90 -2.44 7.70
N ARG A 117 -6.79 -1.76 6.98
CA ARG A 117 -8.16 -1.51 7.47
C ARG A 117 -9.01 -2.77 7.54
N GLY A 118 -8.88 -3.67 6.57
CA GLY A 118 -9.72 -4.85 6.48
C GLY A 118 -9.18 -6.07 7.24
N LEU A 119 -7.86 -6.18 7.40
CA LEU A 119 -7.22 -7.28 8.14
C LEU A 119 -6.83 -6.89 9.57
N GLY A 120 -6.86 -5.60 9.90
CA GLY A 120 -6.57 -5.05 11.22
C GLY A 120 -5.23 -4.33 11.31
N GLU A 121 -5.11 -3.46 12.32
CA GLU A 121 -3.91 -2.62 12.56
C GLU A 121 -2.63 -3.42 12.79
N ASP A 122 -2.74 -4.69 13.21
CA ASP A 122 -1.61 -5.56 13.48
C ASP A 122 -1.12 -6.36 12.24
N PHE A 123 -1.79 -6.24 11.09
CA PHE A 123 -1.43 -6.94 9.86
C PHE A 123 0.00 -6.62 9.42
N TYR A 124 0.35 -5.34 9.24
CA TYR A 124 1.69 -4.95 8.84
C TYR A 124 2.76 -5.31 9.87
N PRO A 125 2.59 -5.07 11.19
CA PRO A 125 3.51 -5.57 12.20
C PRO A 125 3.80 -7.08 12.10
N LYS A 126 2.76 -7.90 11.89
CA LYS A 126 2.92 -9.35 11.71
C LYS A 126 3.64 -9.68 10.40
N LEU A 127 3.28 -9.02 9.30
CA LEU A 127 3.92 -9.22 7.99
C LEU A 127 5.42 -8.90 8.07
N HIS A 128 5.75 -7.78 8.70
CA HIS A 128 7.15 -7.38 8.88
C HIS A 128 7.96 -8.38 9.69
N ARG A 129 7.36 -8.90 10.77
CA ARG A 129 7.98 -9.96 11.56
C ARG A 129 8.20 -11.21 10.71
N TYR A 130 7.18 -11.63 9.96
CA TYR A 130 7.26 -12.81 9.11
C TYR A 130 8.40 -12.72 8.10
N TYR A 131 8.56 -11.56 7.43
CA TYR A 131 9.67 -11.33 6.50
C TYR A 131 11.05 -11.34 7.18
N ARG A 132 11.18 -10.83 8.40
CA ARG A 132 12.45 -10.92 9.16
C ARG A 132 12.79 -12.34 9.60
N GLU A 133 11.78 -13.14 9.91
CA GLU A 133 11.94 -14.56 10.28
C GLU A 133 12.18 -15.44 9.05
N HIS A 134 11.75 -14.99 7.87
CA HIS A 134 11.86 -15.72 6.60
C HIS A 134 12.36 -14.78 5.49
N PRO A 135 13.62 -14.30 5.55
CA PRO A 135 14.13 -13.37 4.53
C PRO A 135 14.08 -13.98 3.13
N LEU A 136 14.02 -13.14 2.09
CA LEU A 136 14.24 -13.59 0.72
C LEU A 136 15.75 -13.73 0.46
N ASP A 137 16.14 -14.85 -0.15
CA ASP A 137 17.50 -15.00 -0.66
C ASP A 137 17.77 -13.99 -1.79
N ASP A 138 19.04 -13.59 -1.97
CA ASP A 138 19.41 -12.59 -2.98
C ASP A 138 19.00 -12.99 -4.41
N ALA A 139 18.96 -14.28 -4.72
CA ALA A 139 18.47 -14.80 -6.01
C ALA A 139 16.98 -14.51 -6.26
N ASN A 140 16.21 -14.30 -5.19
CA ASN A 140 14.75 -14.09 -5.19
C ASN A 140 14.35 -12.61 -5.03
N LYS A 141 15.30 -11.67 -5.12
CA LYS A 141 15.05 -10.23 -5.00
C LYS A 141 14.54 -9.55 -6.28
N GLN A 142 14.29 -10.33 -7.34
CA GLN A 142 13.68 -9.82 -8.57
C GLN A 142 12.23 -9.39 -8.31
N ASP A 143 11.79 -8.29 -8.91
CA ASP A 143 10.49 -7.69 -8.61
C ASP A 143 9.31 -8.65 -8.89
N ALA A 144 9.36 -9.42 -9.98
CA ALA A 144 8.36 -10.45 -10.26
C ALA A 144 8.24 -11.49 -9.13
N VAL A 145 9.38 -11.94 -8.58
CA VAL A 145 9.43 -12.91 -7.47
C VAL A 145 8.90 -12.27 -6.19
N LYS A 146 9.24 -11.00 -5.92
CA LYS A 146 8.74 -10.26 -4.75
C LYS A 146 7.22 -10.11 -4.78
N VAL A 147 6.61 -9.81 -5.94
CA VAL A 147 5.15 -9.72 -6.08
C VAL A 147 4.48 -11.05 -5.72
N GLN A 148 4.92 -12.15 -6.32
CA GLN A 148 4.36 -13.48 -6.04
C GLN A 148 4.54 -13.87 -4.56
N THR A 149 5.72 -13.57 -4.01
CA THR A 149 6.03 -13.83 -2.60
C THR A 149 5.15 -12.99 -1.68
N PHE A 150 4.93 -11.72 -1.99
CA PHE A 150 4.06 -10.83 -1.22
C PHE A 150 2.63 -11.34 -1.18
N ILE A 151 2.07 -11.77 -2.31
CA ILE A 151 0.72 -12.36 -2.39
C ILE A 151 0.61 -13.58 -1.45
N LEU A 152 1.60 -14.48 -1.50
CA LEU A 152 1.62 -15.70 -0.70
C LEU A 152 1.77 -15.40 0.80
N ARG A 153 2.73 -14.54 1.17
CA ARG A 153 3.04 -14.21 2.57
C ARG A 153 1.97 -13.35 3.21
N ALA A 154 1.39 -12.40 2.48
CA ALA A 154 0.24 -11.64 2.95
C ALA A 154 -0.92 -12.56 3.28
N SER A 155 -1.25 -13.51 2.40
CA SER A 155 -2.32 -14.49 2.64
C SER A 155 -2.02 -15.38 3.86
N THR A 156 -0.78 -15.86 3.96
CA THR A 156 -0.32 -16.70 5.08
C THR A 156 -0.43 -15.95 6.41
N VAL A 157 0.06 -14.71 6.48
CA VAL A 157 0.06 -13.88 7.69
C VAL A 157 -1.35 -13.45 8.07
N ALA A 158 -2.20 -13.16 7.09
CA ALA A 158 -3.62 -12.84 7.31
C ALA A 158 -4.42 -14.08 7.75
N ASN A 159 -3.89 -15.29 7.55
CA ASN A 159 -4.61 -16.55 7.66
C ASN A 159 -5.91 -16.55 6.83
N GLN A 160 -5.86 -15.93 5.64
CA GLN A 160 -6.96 -15.78 4.71
C GLN A 160 -6.43 -15.84 3.27
N ASP A 161 -7.21 -16.40 2.35
CA ASP A 161 -6.89 -16.38 0.92
C ASP A 161 -7.20 -14.99 0.35
N LEU A 162 -6.14 -14.23 0.03
CA LEU A 162 -6.20 -12.89 -0.56
C LEU A 162 -6.16 -12.90 -2.10
N THR A 163 -6.25 -14.06 -2.77
CA THR A 163 -6.21 -14.19 -4.23
C THR A 163 -7.16 -13.21 -4.91
N ARG A 164 -8.41 -13.15 -4.42
CA ARG A 164 -9.40 -12.22 -4.98
C ARG A 164 -9.02 -10.77 -4.77
N PHE A 165 -8.52 -10.40 -3.59
CA PHE A 165 -8.12 -9.03 -3.30
C PHE A 165 -7.03 -8.54 -4.27
N PHE A 166 -5.98 -9.34 -4.47
CA PHE A 166 -4.90 -8.98 -5.38
C PHE A 166 -5.34 -9.00 -6.85
N SER A 167 -6.20 -9.94 -7.24
CA SER A 167 -6.79 -9.97 -8.59
C SER A 167 -7.72 -8.78 -8.85
N ASP A 168 -8.48 -8.34 -7.85
CA ASP A 168 -9.31 -7.13 -7.95
C ASP A 168 -8.44 -5.90 -8.24
N TRP A 169 -7.24 -5.81 -7.64
CA TRP A 169 -6.27 -4.75 -7.89
C TRP A 169 -5.42 -4.93 -9.16
N GLY A 170 -5.62 -6.01 -9.92
CA GLY A 170 -4.92 -6.22 -11.19
C GLY A 170 -3.49 -6.73 -11.05
N LEU A 171 -3.11 -7.27 -9.88
CA LEU A 171 -1.84 -7.99 -9.75
C LEU A 171 -1.93 -9.33 -10.46
N HIS A 172 -0.93 -9.64 -11.29
CA HIS A 172 -0.84 -10.94 -11.93
C HIS A 172 -0.48 -12.00 -10.89
N ILE A 173 -1.31 -13.05 -10.76
CA ILE A 173 -1.06 -14.19 -9.91
C ILE A 173 -0.63 -15.35 -10.80
N GLU A 174 0.63 -15.75 -10.67
CA GLU A 174 1.15 -16.88 -11.44
C GLU A 174 0.48 -18.18 -11.03
N GLN A 175 0.41 -19.14 -11.95
CA GLN A 175 -0.21 -20.44 -11.71
C GLN A 175 0.43 -21.16 -10.52
N GLU A 176 1.75 -21.08 -10.37
CA GLU A 176 2.46 -21.67 -9.24
C GLU A 176 2.02 -21.07 -7.90
N THR A 177 1.91 -19.73 -7.82
CA THR A 177 1.43 -19.02 -6.62
C THR A 177 0.00 -19.41 -6.30
N ALA A 178 -0.89 -19.45 -7.30
CA ALA A 178 -2.27 -19.87 -7.14
C ALA A 178 -2.38 -21.31 -6.61
N ASP A 179 -1.56 -22.23 -7.11
CA ASP A 179 -1.54 -23.62 -6.64
C ASP A 179 -0.97 -23.75 -5.23
N ARG A 180 0.03 -22.93 -4.86
CA ARG A 180 0.53 -22.85 -3.48
C ARG A 180 -0.56 -22.34 -2.52
N LEU A 181 -1.28 -21.28 -2.88
CA LEU A 181 -2.38 -20.73 -2.07
C LEU A 181 -3.51 -21.77 -1.85
N LYS A 182 -3.91 -22.49 -2.91
CA LYS A 182 -4.90 -23.57 -2.79
C LYS A 182 -4.48 -24.65 -1.81
N ARG A 183 -3.19 -25.02 -1.77
CA ARG A 183 -2.66 -26.03 -0.84
C ARG A 183 -2.67 -25.57 0.62
N LEU A 184 -2.62 -24.26 0.89
CA LEU A 184 -2.73 -23.72 2.25
C LEU A 184 -4.15 -23.88 2.84
N ASN A 185 -5.16 -24.07 1.99
CA ASN A 185 -6.56 -24.29 2.41
C ASN A 185 -7.07 -23.20 3.38
N LEU A 186 -6.72 -21.94 3.11
CA LEU A 186 -7.11 -20.79 3.92
C LEU A 186 -8.58 -20.42 3.64
N PRO A 187 -9.32 -19.90 4.63
CA PRO A 187 -10.65 -19.33 4.38
C PRO A 187 -10.53 -18.11 3.45
N PRO A 188 -11.49 -17.89 2.54
CA PRO A 188 -11.45 -16.71 1.67
C PRO A 188 -11.56 -15.43 2.50
N ALA A 189 -10.79 -14.40 2.13
CA ALA A 189 -10.95 -13.07 2.69
C ALA A 189 -12.30 -12.45 2.31
N ASP A 190 -12.68 -11.35 2.99
CA ASP A 190 -13.90 -10.63 2.69
C ASP A 190 -13.93 -10.23 1.19
N PRO A 191 -14.98 -10.60 0.43
CA PRO A 191 -15.11 -10.25 -0.98
C PRO A 191 -15.15 -8.73 -1.26
N GLN A 192 -15.37 -7.91 -0.23
CA GLN A 192 -15.38 -6.45 -0.28
C GLN A 192 -14.08 -5.82 0.23
N LEU A 193 -13.03 -6.60 0.52
CA LEU A 193 -11.76 -6.08 1.02
C LEU A 193 -11.15 -5.00 0.10
N SER A 194 -11.24 -5.19 -1.22
CA SER A 194 -10.81 -4.23 -2.24
C SER A 194 -11.67 -2.97 -2.33
N ARG A 195 -12.78 -2.92 -1.58
CA ARG A 195 -13.73 -1.79 -1.51
C ARG A 195 -13.71 -1.06 -0.17
N VAL A 196 -12.96 -1.56 0.81
CA VAL A 196 -12.84 -0.93 2.12
C VAL A 196 -12.38 0.53 1.97
N GLY A 197 -13.08 1.44 2.64
CA GLY A 197 -12.77 2.87 2.64
C GLY A 197 -13.16 3.63 1.37
N LEU A 198 -13.56 2.95 0.29
CA LEU A 198 -14.10 3.62 -0.88
C LEU A 198 -15.53 4.08 -0.56
N ASN A 199 -15.82 5.37 -0.76
CA ASN A 199 -17.20 5.86 -0.71
C ASN A 199 -17.95 5.31 -1.92
N VAL A 200 -18.55 4.12 -1.80
CA VAL A 200 -19.49 3.67 -2.80
C VAL A 200 -20.77 4.47 -2.58
N ALA A 201 -20.94 5.54 -3.34
CA ALA A 201 -22.24 6.16 -3.50
C ALA A 201 -23.22 5.03 -3.88
N SER A 202 -24.12 4.73 -2.94
CA SER A 202 -25.12 3.69 -3.15
C SER A 202 -26.12 4.22 -4.17
N ARG A 203 -26.00 3.68 -5.40
CA ARG A 203 -26.94 3.73 -6.53
C ARG A 203 -26.97 5.02 -7.35
#